data_AF-A0A7C3M5R3-F1
#
_entry.id   AF-A0A7C3M5R3-F1
#
_cell.length_a   1.000
_cell.length_b   1.000
_cell.length_c   1.000
_cell.angle_alpha   90.00
_cell.angle_beta   90.00
_cell.angle_gamma   90.00
#
_symmetry.space_group_name_H-M   'P 1'
#
loop_
_entity.id
_entity.type
_entity.pdbx_description
1 polymer ?
#
loop_
_entity_poly.entity_id
_entity_poly.type
_entity_poly.pdbx_seq_one_letter_code
_entity_poly.pdbx_strand_id
1 'polypeptide(L)'
;MEERLNKILDSRILFLLVLILSVGYLYGSIRIGYNIYDEGIVVYGAERVLKGDIPYRDFWTMYAPGQFYTVALIFRLFGTNLFVTRIYSATINLLLVLLVYFIVRKVSGHRIALLSFILSTLWMGGWGLFHSSPTPAGTFWSLFSLLFVVDFLCNGNHLSLFIGGILTGITAIFRHDIGGYTFISSTLVLLPYIYLRLADRSVRRTISVWLRYLLGTAISFSPFAIYFLVKVPIRDLIFDL
;
A
#
# COMPACT_ATOMS: atom_id res chain seq x y z
N MET A 1 3.39 18.01 36.84
CA MET A 1 2.30 17.22 36.23
C MET A 1 1.60 18.03 35.14
N GLU A 2 1.20 19.25 35.44
CA GLU A 2 0.54 20.21 34.55
C GLU A 2 1.34 20.56 33.28
N GLU A 3 2.65 20.85 33.39
CA GLU A 3 3.49 21.15 32.23
C GLU A 3 3.62 19.97 31.24
N ARG A 4 3.62 18.74 31.75
CA ARG A 4 3.64 17.52 30.92
C ARG A 4 2.29 17.31 30.21
N LEU A 5 1.19 17.65 30.88
CA LEU A 5 -0.15 17.59 30.30
C LEU A 5 -0.29 18.62 29.16
N ASN A 6 0.18 19.85 29.37
CA ASN A 6 0.16 20.92 28.35
C ASN A 6 0.97 20.54 27.11
N LYS A 7 2.19 20.01 27.28
CA LYS A 7 3.00 19.52 26.14
C LYS A 7 2.33 18.40 25.34
N ILE A 8 1.59 17.51 26.01
CA ILE A 8 0.83 16.44 25.35
C ILE A 8 -0.36 17.01 24.58
N LEU A 9 -1.08 17.96 25.17
CA LEU A 9 -2.20 18.65 24.54
C LEU A 9 -1.75 19.42 23.29
N ASP A 10 -0.66 20.19 23.40
CA ASP A 10 -0.08 20.93 22.27
C ASP A 10 0.32 20.01 21.11
N SER A 11 0.93 18.86 21.44
CA SER A 11 1.32 17.86 20.44
C SER A 11 0.11 17.25 19.72
N ARG A 12 -1.00 17.04 20.43
CA ARG A 12 -2.26 16.52 19.85
C ARG A 12 -2.93 17.57 18.98
N ILE A 13 -3.00 18.82 19.44
CA ILE A 13 -3.57 19.94 18.70
C ILE A 13 -2.78 20.13 17.39
N LEU A 14 -1.45 20.13 17.46
CA LEU A 14 -0.60 20.29 16.28
C LEU A 14 -0.80 19.14 15.27
N PHE A 15 -0.88 17.90 15.74
CA PHE A 15 -1.19 16.76 14.88
C PHE A 15 -2.57 16.89 14.20
N LEU A 16 -3.60 17.26 14.96
CA LEU A 16 -4.95 17.46 14.43
C LEU A 16 -5.00 18.60 13.41
N LEU A 17 -4.29 19.70 13.67
CA LEU A 17 -4.17 20.81 12.75
C LEU A 17 -3.49 20.38 11.44
N VAL A 18 -2.37 19.64 11.51
CA VAL A 18 -1.70 19.09 10.32
C VAL A 18 -2.60 18.11 9.57
N LEU A 19 -3.37 17.28 10.29
CA LEU A 19 -4.33 16.36 9.70
C LEU A 19 -5.43 17.10 8.93
N ILE A 20 -6.05 18.11 9.54
CA ILE A 20 -7.12 18.91 8.92
C ILE A 20 -6.56 19.63 7.68
N LEU A 21 -5.39 20.25 7.78
CA LEU A 21 -4.73 20.90 6.64
C LEU A 21 -4.40 19.90 5.53
N SER A 22 -3.94 18.69 5.88
CA SER A 22 -3.65 17.64 4.90
C SER A 22 -4.91 17.14 4.19
N VAL A 23 -6.02 16.98 4.92
CA VAL A 23 -7.33 16.66 4.33
C VAL A 23 -7.76 17.77 3.38
N GLY A 24 -7.74 19.03 3.84
CA GLY A 24 -8.11 20.18 3.01
C GLY A 24 -7.27 20.28 1.74
N TYR A 25 -5.96 20.05 1.86
CA TYR A 25 -5.02 20.08 0.73
C TYR A 25 -5.26 18.92 -0.26
N LEU A 26 -5.31 17.68 0.21
CA LEU A 26 -5.45 16.49 -0.65
C LEU A 26 -6.83 16.37 -1.31
N TYR A 27 -7.90 16.74 -0.61
CA TYR A 27 -9.24 16.71 -1.19
C TYR A 27 -9.55 17.99 -1.98
N GLY A 28 -8.97 19.12 -1.60
CA GLY A 28 -9.07 20.36 -2.38
C GLY A 28 -8.37 20.29 -3.74
N SER A 29 -7.31 19.47 -3.86
CA SER A 29 -6.58 19.28 -5.11
C SER A 29 -7.27 18.35 -6.12
N ILE A 30 -8.37 17.68 -5.74
CA ILE A 30 -9.12 16.75 -6.60
C ILE A 30 -9.60 17.39 -7.91
N ARG A 31 -9.75 18.72 -7.97
CA ARG A 31 -10.19 19.41 -9.20
C ARG A 31 -9.04 20.01 -10.02
N ILE A 32 -7.80 19.88 -9.55
CA ILE A 32 -6.63 20.55 -10.14
C ILE A 32 -5.96 19.61 -11.14
N GLY A 33 -5.89 20.05 -12.39
CA GLY A 33 -5.22 19.33 -13.47
C GLY A 33 -5.98 18.09 -13.96
N TYR A 34 -5.60 17.66 -15.15
CA TYR A 34 -6.00 16.37 -15.70
C TYR A 34 -4.72 15.67 -16.16
N ASN A 35 -4.32 14.62 -15.46
CA ASN A 35 -3.33 13.70 -16.01
C ASN A 35 -4.10 12.70 -16.89
N ILE A 36 -4.45 13.14 -18.10
CA ILE A 36 -5.32 12.40 -19.02
C ILE A 36 -4.79 10.97 -19.25
N TYR A 37 -3.46 10.83 -19.34
CA TYR A 37 -2.83 9.54 -19.60
C TYR A 37 -2.93 8.62 -18.39
N ASP A 38 -2.36 8.99 -17.24
CA ASP A 38 -2.31 8.10 -16.08
C ASP A 38 -3.68 7.88 -15.43
N GLU A 39 -4.53 8.91 -15.38
CA GLU A 39 -5.90 8.76 -14.88
C GLU A 39 -6.77 7.94 -15.84
N GLY A 40 -6.58 8.15 -17.15
CA GLY A 40 -7.33 7.48 -18.19
C GLY A 40 -7.15 5.97 -18.17
N ILE A 41 -5.91 5.48 -17.96
CA ILE A 41 -5.61 4.03 -17.92
C ILE A 41 -6.45 3.32 -16.85
N VAL A 42 -6.51 3.88 -15.64
CA VAL A 42 -7.23 3.25 -14.52
C VAL A 42 -8.74 3.36 -14.66
N VAL A 43 -9.24 4.51 -15.10
CA VAL A 43 -10.68 4.72 -15.33
C VAL A 43 -11.17 3.81 -16.46
N TYR A 44 -10.45 3.78 -17.59
CA TYR A 44 -10.78 2.93 -18.73
C TYR A 44 -10.72 1.44 -18.35
N GLY A 45 -9.64 1.00 -17.70
CA GLY A 45 -9.51 -0.39 -17.25
C GLY A 45 -10.62 -0.80 -16.28
N ALA A 46 -11.03 0.08 -15.37
CA ALA A 46 -12.14 -0.16 -14.46
C ALA A 46 -13.50 -0.26 -15.18
N GLU A 47 -13.76 0.58 -16.18
CA GLU A 47 -14.96 0.46 -17.01
C GLU A 47 -15.01 -0.85 -17.80
N ARG A 48 -13.88 -1.30 -18.33
CA ARG A 48 -13.75 -2.59 -19.03
C ARG A 48 -14.05 -3.74 -18.07
N VAL A 49 -13.46 -3.72 -16.88
CA VAL A 49 -13.74 -4.71 -15.82
C VAL A 49 -15.22 -4.74 -15.45
N LEU A 50 -15.89 -3.59 -15.36
CA LEU A 50 -17.34 -3.52 -15.11
C LEU A 50 -18.18 -4.19 -16.20
N LYS A 51 -17.70 -4.17 -17.45
CA LYS A 51 -18.34 -4.82 -18.61
C LYS A 51 -18.02 -6.32 -18.69
N GLY A 52 -17.20 -6.84 -17.77
CA GLY A 52 -16.82 -8.26 -17.70
C GLY A 52 -15.49 -8.59 -18.37
N ASP A 53 -14.76 -7.58 -18.85
CA ASP A 53 -13.43 -7.77 -19.44
C ASP A 53 -12.39 -8.12 -18.36
N ILE A 54 -11.49 -9.04 -18.68
CA ILE A 54 -10.39 -9.47 -17.81
C ILE A 54 -9.10 -8.75 -18.23
N PRO A 55 -8.41 -8.04 -17.30
CA PRO A 55 -7.11 -7.42 -17.56
C PRO A 55 -6.10 -8.43 -18.12
N TYR A 56 -5.19 -7.98 -18.98
CA TYR A 56 -4.20 -8.81 -19.72
C TYR A 56 -4.78 -9.74 -20.80
N ARG A 57 -6.08 -10.07 -20.77
CA ARG A 57 -6.71 -10.92 -21.80
C ARG A 57 -7.55 -10.10 -22.78
N ASP A 58 -8.47 -9.31 -22.25
CA ASP A 58 -9.47 -8.59 -23.05
C ASP A 58 -9.08 -7.12 -23.28
N PHE A 59 -8.06 -6.65 -22.57
CA PHE A 59 -7.38 -5.39 -22.82
C PHE A 59 -5.96 -5.39 -22.24
N TRP A 60 -5.09 -4.64 -22.92
CA TRP A 60 -3.71 -4.49 -22.53
C TRP A 60 -3.53 -3.61 -21.29
N THR A 61 -2.61 -3.98 -20.40
CA THR A 61 -2.14 -3.09 -19.33
C THR A 61 -0.77 -3.51 -18.82
N MET A 62 0.08 -2.53 -18.49
CA MET A 62 1.35 -2.75 -17.78
C MET A 62 1.19 -2.83 -16.25
N TYR A 63 0.03 -2.47 -15.72
CA TYR A 63 -0.19 -2.36 -14.28
C TYR A 63 -0.84 -3.61 -13.70
N ALA A 64 -0.58 -3.87 -12.41
CA ALA A 64 -1.19 -4.98 -11.71
C ALA A 64 -2.72 -4.77 -11.57
N PRO A 65 -3.55 -5.82 -11.68
CA PRO A 65 -4.99 -5.62 -11.86
C PRO A 65 -5.77 -5.16 -10.63
N GLY A 66 -5.17 -5.17 -9.43
CA GLY A 66 -5.83 -4.80 -8.18
C GLY A 66 -6.48 -3.42 -8.20
N GLN A 67 -5.82 -2.45 -8.82
CA GLN A 67 -6.34 -1.10 -8.97
C GLN A 67 -7.61 -1.07 -9.83
N PHE A 68 -7.63 -1.78 -10.97
CA PHE A 68 -8.79 -1.79 -11.88
C PHE A 68 -10.01 -2.42 -11.20
N TYR A 69 -9.85 -3.54 -10.49
CA TYR A 69 -10.96 -4.17 -9.77
C TYR A 69 -11.46 -3.31 -8.61
N THR A 70 -10.56 -2.62 -7.90
CA THR A 70 -10.94 -1.74 -6.79
C THR A 70 -11.75 -0.54 -7.31
N VAL A 71 -11.28 0.11 -8.38
CA VAL A 71 -11.99 1.24 -8.99
C VAL A 71 -13.29 0.78 -9.66
N ALA A 72 -13.32 -0.41 -10.27
CA ALA A 72 -14.56 -0.98 -10.82
C ALA A 72 -15.61 -1.21 -9.72
N LEU A 73 -15.22 -1.73 -8.55
CA LEU A 73 -16.11 -1.86 -7.41
C LEU A 73 -16.64 -0.49 -6.95
N ILE A 74 -15.78 0.51 -6.88
CA ILE A 74 -16.15 1.88 -6.54
C ILE A 74 -17.15 2.46 -7.55
N PHE A 75 -16.91 2.26 -8.85
CA PHE A 75 -17.85 2.66 -9.91
C PHE A 75 -19.18 1.93 -9.83
N ARG A 76 -19.19 0.66 -9.44
CA ARG A 76 -20.44 -0.09 -9.21
C ARG A 76 -21.27 0.49 -8.07
N LEU A 77 -20.63 1.03 -7.03
CA LEU A 77 -21.29 1.55 -5.84
C LEU A 77 -21.73 3.02 -5.98
N PHE A 78 -20.92 3.86 -6.64
CA PHE A 78 -21.10 5.31 -6.65
C PHE A 78 -21.30 5.90 -8.07
N GLY A 79 -21.33 5.05 -9.09
CA GLY A 79 -21.39 5.46 -10.49
C GLY A 79 -20.02 5.69 -11.12
N THR A 80 -19.98 5.64 -12.45
CA THR A 80 -18.76 5.80 -13.25
C THR A 80 -18.48 7.28 -13.46
N ASN A 81 -17.64 7.87 -12.60
CA ASN A 81 -17.25 9.27 -12.69
C ASN A 81 -15.84 9.46 -12.11
N LEU A 82 -15.03 10.26 -12.80
CA LEU A 82 -13.68 10.66 -12.39
C LEU A 82 -13.63 11.22 -10.97
N PHE A 83 -14.66 11.95 -10.54
CA PHE A 83 -14.73 12.51 -9.20
C PHE A 83 -14.61 11.43 -8.10
N VAL A 84 -15.26 10.27 -8.29
CA VAL A 84 -15.24 9.18 -7.31
C VAL A 84 -13.85 8.54 -7.25
N THR A 85 -13.19 8.33 -8.38
CA THR A 85 -11.81 7.80 -8.43
C THR A 85 -10.81 8.75 -7.77
N ARG A 86 -11.02 10.06 -7.91
CA ARG A 86 -10.16 11.06 -7.27
C ARG A 86 -10.39 11.14 -5.76
N ILE A 87 -11.63 10.97 -5.26
CA ILE A 87 -11.88 10.79 -3.82
C ILE A 87 -11.15 9.56 -3.29
N TYR A 88 -11.22 8.44 -4.01
CA TYR A 88 -10.48 7.23 -3.65
C TYR A 88 -8.97 7.47 -3.58
N SER A 89 -8.41 8.13 -4.59
CA SER A 89 -6.98 8.46 -4.64
C SER A 89 -6.55 9.36 -3.49
N ALA A 90 -7.33 10.41 -3.19
CA ALA A 90 -7.07 11.30 -2.05
C ALA A 90 -7.14 10.55 -0.72
N THR A 91 -8.06 9.60 -0.59
CA THR A 91 -8.20 8.76 0.61
C THR A 91 -6.98 7.85 0.78
N ILE A 92 -6.54 7.18 -0.27
CA ILE A 92 -5.33 6.34 -0.24
C ILE A 92 -4.09 7.18 0.09
N ASN A 93 -3.95 8.36 -0.51
CA ASN A 93 -2.84 9.27 -0.23
C ASN A 93 -2.86 9.72 1.24
N LEU A 94 -4.03 10.07 1.79
CA LEU A 94 -4.16 10.44 3.20
C LEU A 94 -3.75 9.30 4.13
N LEU A 95 -4.23 8.08 3.86
CA LEU A 95 -3.87 6.90 4.66
C LEU A 95 -2.37 6.60 4.57
N LEU A 96 -1.78 6.76 3.39
CA LEU A 96 -0.35 6.58 3.17
C LEU A 96 0.49 7.56 3.98
N VAL A 97 0.18 8.87 3.96
CA VAL A 97 0.94 9.87 4.73
C VAL A 97 0.74 9.72 6.24
N LEU A 98 -0.43 9.25 6.68
CA LEU A 98 -0.67 8.85 8.06
C LEU A 98 0.20 7.66 8.47
N LEU A 99 0.33 6.64 7.63
CA LEU A 99 1.23 5.52 7.89
C LEU A 99 2.68 5.99 8.02
N VAL A 100 3.15 6.86 7.11
CA VAL A 100 4.49 7.46 7.19
C VAL A 100 4.67 8.16 8.53
N TYR A 101 3.72 9.00 8.96
CA TYR A 101 3.76 9.64 10.27
C TYR A 101 3.89 8.61 11.41
N PHE A 102 3.05 7.58 11.45
CA PHE A 102 3.08 6.58 12.53
C PHE A 102 4.38 5.77 12.54
N ILE A 103 4.92 5.41 11.38
CA ILE A 103 6.21 4.72 11.26
C ILE A 103 7.32 5.63 11.81
N VAL A 104 7.38 6.89 11.37
CA VAL A 104 8.41 7.84 11.81
C VAL A 104 8.26 8.16 13.30
N ARG A 105 7.03 8.22 13.84
CA ARG A 105 6.78 8.37 15.28
C ARG A 105 7.30 7.23 16.14
N LYS A 106 7.43 6.02 15.59
CA LYS A 106 7.99 4.87 16.34
C LYS A 106 9.51 4.94 16.47
N VAL A 107 10.19 5.58 15.51
CA VAL A 107 11.66 5.59 15.43
C VAL A 107 12.29 6.95 15.73
N SER A 108 11.48 8.02 15.82
CA SER A 108 11.96 9.39 15.99
C SER A 108 11.01 10.24 16.84
N GLY A 109 11.46 11.46 17.18
CA GLY A 109 10.67 12.41 17.96
C GLY A 109 9.44 12.96 17.22
N HIS A 110 8.49 13.49 17.98
CA HIS A 110 7.23 14.04 17.46
C HIS A 110 7.41 15.08 16.33
N ARG A 111 8.41 15.96 16.47
CA ARG A 111 8.70 17.01 15.48
C ARG A 111 9.10 16.45 14.12
N ILE A 112 9.97 15.44 14.11
CA ILE A 112 10.46 14.81 12.87
C ILE A 112 9.30 14.09 12.18
N ALA A 113 8.47 13.37 12.92
CA ALA A 113 7.32 12.71 12.32
C ALA A 113 6.29 13.69 11.75
N LEU A 114 6.02 14.81 12.43
CA LEU A 114 5.15 15.85 11.87
C LEU A 114 5.75 16.45 10.59
N LEU A 115 7.06 16.68 10.57
CA LEU A 115 7.74 17.13 9.36
C LEU A 115 7.60 16.10 8.22
N SER A 116 7.79 14.80 8.50
CA SER A 116 7.57 13.74 7.51
C SER A 116 6.11 13.69 7.04
N PHE A 117 5.14 13.92 7.92
CA PHE A 117 3.73 14.02 7.55
C PHE A 117 3.51 15.18 6.59
N ILE A 118 3.96 16.38 6.93
CA ILE A 118 3.81 17.57 6.08
C ILE A 118 4.47 17.37 4.71
N LEU A 119 5.73 16.92 4.69
CA LEU A 119 6.48 16.74 3.44
C LEU A 119 5.85 15.66 2.55
N SER A 120 5.40 14.55 3.14
CA SER A 120 4.71 13.50 2.38
C SER A 120 3.34 13.94 1.88
N THR A 121 2.58 14.73 2.66
CA THR A 121 1.33 15.36 2.20
C THR A 121 1.57 16.26 1.00
N LEU A 122 2.57 17.15 1.07
CA LEU A 122 2.91 18.06 -0.03
C LEU A 122 3.33 17.29 -1.29
N TRP A 123 4.12 16.23 -1.12
CA TRP A 123 4.51 15.36 -2.23
C TRP A 123 3.30 14.67 -2.88
N MET A 124 2.43 14.05 -2.07
CA MET A 124 1.28 13.30 -2.57
C MET A 124 0.20 14.20 -3.19
N GLY A 125 0.09 15.45 -2.76
CA GLY A 125 -0.82 16.42 -3.38
C GLY A 125 -0.21 17.23 -4.53
N GLY A 126 1.07 16.99 -4.86
CA GLY A 126 1.81 17.70 -5.91
C GLY A 126 1.11 17.64 -7.28
N TRP A 127 0.35 18.69 -7.58
CA TRP A 127 -0.20 19.04 -8.90
C TRP A 127 -0.92 17.92 -9.67
N GLY A 128 -1.61 17.03 -8.96
CA GLY A 128 -2.41 15.97 -9.57
C GLY A 128 -1.61 14.85 -10.24
N LEU A 129 -0.30 14.74 -9.93
CA LEU A 129 0.59 13.71 -10.46
C LEU A 129 0.17 12.29 -10.06
N PHE A 130 -0.52 12.14 -8.93
CA PHE A 130 -0.90 10.84 -8.37
C PHE A 130 -2.39 10.52 -8.48
N HIS A 131 -3.16 11.27 -9.26
CA HIS A 131 -4.56 10.94 -9.46
C HIS A 131 -4.70 9.57 -10.12
N SER A 132 -5.49 8.70 -9.49
CA SER A 132 -5.83 7.35 -9.95
C SER A 132 -4.63 6.40 -10.14
N SER A 133 -3.40 6.83 -9.86
CA SER A 133 -2.19 6.02 -10.00
C SER A 133 -2.25 4.78 -9.09
N PRO A 134 -1.83 3.60 -9.56
CA PRO A 134 -1.72 2.41 -8.72
C PRO A 134 -0.54 2.48 -7.72
N THR A 135 0.42 3.39 -7.94
CA THR A 135 1.65 3.48 -7.13
C THR A 135 1.41 3.87 -5.67
N PRO A 136 0.59 4.90 -5.33
CA PRO A 136 0.24 5.19 -3.95
C PRO A 136 -0.45 4.03 -3.22
N ALA A 137 -1.37 3.32 -3.89
CA ALA A 137 -2.06 2.16 -3.30
C ALA A 137 -1.08 1.01 -3.00
N GLY A 138 -0.20 0.68 -3.95
CA GLY A 138 0.87 -0.31 -3.72
C GLY A 138 1.79 0.09 -2.56
N THR A 139 2.23 1.36 -2.54
CA THR A 139 3.09 1.88 -1.46
C THR A 139 2.39 1.83 -0.10
N PHE A 140 1.10 2.15 -0.04
CA PHE A 140 0.29 2.07 1.18
C PHE A 140 0.30 0.66 1.76
N TRP A 141 -0.06 -0.35 0.95
CA TRP A 141 -0.07 -1.74 1.41
C TRP A 141 1.33 -2.23 1.81
N SER A 142 2.37 -1.78 1.10
CA SER A 142 3.76 -2.10 1.42
C SER A 142 4.18 -1.56 2.79
N LEU A 143 3.93 -0.29 3.07
CA LEU A 143 4.22 0.31 4.38
C LEU A 143 3.37 -0.29 5.49
N PHE A 144 2.14 -0.68 5.18
CA PHE A 144 1.28 -1.35 6.16
C PHE A 144 1.82 -2.74 6.51
N SER A 145 2.29 -3.50 5.52
CA SER A 145 3.02 -4.76 5.75
C SER A 145 4.23 -4.54 6.65
N LEU A 146 5.04 -3.51 6.36
CA LEU A 146 6.23 -3.19 7.14
C LEU A 146 5.91 -2.93 8.61
N LEU A 147 4.78 -2.30 8.94
CA LEU A 147 4.39 -2.09 10.35
C LEU A 147 4.25 -3.40 11.13
N PHE A 148 3.72 -4.46 10.51
CA PHE A 148 3.57 -5.77 11.15
C PHE A 148 4.87 -6.57 11.16
N VAL A 149 5.72 -6.41 10.13
CA VAL A 149 7.09 -6.95 10.16
C VAL A 149 7.86 -6.33 11.33
N VAL A 150 7.82 -5.01 11.49
CA VAL A 150 8.44 -4.30 12.61
C VAL A 150 7.83 -4.72 13.95
N ASP A 151 6.51 -4.91 14.04
CA ASP A 151 5.87 -5.42 15.25
C ASP A 151 6.43 -6.78 15.68
N PHE A 152 6.67 -7.70 14.74
CA PHE A 152 7.35 -8.96 15.04
C PHE A 152 8.79 -8.73 15.51
N LEU A 153 9.55 -7.84 14.86
CA LEU A 153 10.93 -7.54 15.24
C LEU A 153 11.02 -6.95 16.66
N CYS A 154 10.04 -6.15 17.09
CA CYS A 154 10.04 -5.57 18.43
C CYS A 154 9.46 -6.53 19.48
N ASN A 155 8.29 -7.11 19.20
CA ASN A 155 7.47 -7.81 20.21
C ASN A 155 7.51 -9.33 20.07
N GLY A 156 8.07 -9.88 19.00
CA GLY A 156 8.10 -11.33 18.74
C GLY A 156 6.75 -11.92 18.36
N ASN A 157 5.76 -11.10 18.00
CA ASN A 157 4.42 -11.57 17.68
C ASN A 157 4.37 -12.30 16.34
N HIS A 158 4.23 -13.63 16.38
CA HIS A 158 4.20 -14.45 15.16
C HIS A 158 2.95 -14.25 14.30
N LEU A 159 1.83 -13.78 14.85
CA LEU A 159 0.66 -13.45 14.04
C LEU A 159 0.94 -12.25 13.14
N SER A 160 1.76 -11.31 13.60
CA SER A 160 2.18 -10.15 12.82
C SER A 160 2.99 -10.54 11.59
N LEU A 161 3.78 -11.62 11.64
CA LEU A 161 4.43 -12.14 10.43
C LEU A 161 3.41 -12.62 9.38
N PHE A 162 2.38 -13.33 9.81
CA PHE A 162 1.35 -13.82 8.89
C PHE A 162 0.56 -12.66 8.28
N ILE A 163 0.15 -11.68 9.09
CA ILE A 163 -0.55 -10.49 8.63
C ILE A 163 0.34 -9.65 7.70
N GLY A 164 1.61 -9.45 8.03
CA GLY A 164 2.58 -8.77 7.17
C GLY A 164 2.75 -9.48 5.83
N GLY A 165 2.76 -10.82 5.83
CA GLY A 165 2.74 -11.61 4.61
C GLY A 165 1.49 -11.32 3.75
N ILE A 166 0.30 -11.40 4.35
CA ILE A 166 -0.97 -11.11 3.65
C ILE A 166 -0.92 -9.75 2.97
N LEU A 167 -0.52 -8.72 3.71
CA LEU A 167 -0.42 -7.35 3.20
C LEU A 167 0.62 -7.22 2.08
N THR A 168 1.73 -7.98 2.14
CA THR A 168 2.73 -8.05 1.06
C THR A 168 2.15 -8.66 -0.21
N GLY A 169 1.35 -9.72 -0.10
CA GLY A 169 0.67 -10.28 -1.27
C GLY A 169 -0.40 -9.34 -1.83
N ILE A 170 -1.11 -8.58 -0.97
CA ILE A 170 -2.02 -7.51 -1.42
C ILE A 170 -1.24 -6.40 -2.15
N THR A 171 -0.07 -5.99 -1.65
CA THR A 171 0.82 -5.06 -2.36
C THR A 171 1.09 -5.56 -3.77
N ALA A 172 1.44 -6.84 -3.94
CA ALA A 172 1.72 -7.43 -5.24
C ALA A 172 0.49 -7.43 -6.18
N ILE A 173 -0.73 -7.49 -5.65
CA ILE A 173 -1.98 -7.38 -6.43
C ILE A 173 -2.16 -5.95 -6.99
N PHE A 174 -1.73 -4.92 -6.26
CA PHE A 174 -1.81 -3.52 -6.70
C PHE A 174 -0.61 -3.08 -7.53
N ARG A 175 0.59 -3.56 -7.20
CA ARG A 175 1.88 -3.26 -7.86
C ARG A 175 2.84 -4.44 -7.68
N HIS A 176 2.99 -5.26 -8.72
CA HIS A 176 3.82 -6.48 -8.69
C HIS A 176 5.28 -6.22 -8.27
N ASP A 177 5.88 -5.17 -8.81
CA ASP A 177 7.24 -4.73 -8.51
C ASP A 177 7.39 -4.31 -7.04
N ILE A 178 6.50 -3.45 -6.54
CA ILE A 178 6.52 -3.03 -5.13
C ILE A 178 6.32 -4.24 -4.22
N GLY A 179 5.39 -5.14 -4.55
CA GLY A 179 5.16 -6.37 -3.78
C GLY A 179 6.41 -7.27 -3.73
N GLY A 180 7.09 -7.42 -4.86
CA GLY A 180 8.37 -8.12 -4.95
C GLY A 180 9.45 -7.48 -4.08
N TYR A 181 9.63 -6.16 -4.16
CA TYR A 181 10.59 -5.43 -3.32
C TYR A 181 10.28 -5.57 -1.83
N THR A 182 9.01 -5.48 -1.44
CA THR A 182 8.57 -5.65 -0.04
C THR A 182 8.85 -7.07 0.45
N PHE A 183 8.55 -8.08 -0.36
CA PHE A 183 8.79 -9.48 0.00
C PHE A 183 10.28 -9.79 0.17
N ILE A 184 11.11 -9.35 -0.80
CA ILE A 184 12.55 -9.57 -0.78
C ILE A 184 13.19 -8.85 0.41
N SER A 185 12.91 -7.55 0.57
CA SER A 185 13.48 -6.77 1.68
C SER A 185 13.08 -7.32 3.05
N SER A 186 11.80 -7.67 3.24
CA SER A 186 11.32 -8.27 4.49
C SER A 186 11.97 -9.62 4.75
N THR A 187 12.12 -10.46 3.71
CA THR A 187 12.80 -11.77 3.84
C THR A 187 14.27 -11.62 4.21
N LEU A 188 14.99 -10.70 3.57
CA LEU A 188 16.39 -10.41 3.85
C LEU A 188 16.61 -9.89 5.28
N VAL A 189 15.63 -9.22 5.88
CA VAL A 189 15.69 -8.79 7.28
C VAL A 189 15.28 -9.92 8.23
N LEU A 190 14.18 -10.62 7.94
CA LEU A 190 13.59 -11.62 8.82
C LEU A 190 14.50 -12.83 9.01
N LEU A 191 15.09 -13.38 7.94
CA LEU A 191 15.90 -14.60 8.02
C LEU A 191 17.11 -14.44 8.95
N PRO A 192 18.00 -13.43 8.76
CA PRO A 192 19.12 -13.22 9.67
C PRO A 192 18.66 -12.84 11.08
N TYR A 193 17.64 -11.99 11.20
CA TYR A 193 17.13 -11.56 12.51
C TYR A 193 16.64 -12.75 13.35
N ILE A 194 15.82 -13.63 12.77
CA ILE A 194 15.31 -14.82 13.46
C ILE A 194 16.46 -15.76 13.82
N TYR A 195 17.38 -16.01 12.87
CA TYR A 195 18.54 -16.89 13.10
C TYR A 195 19.41 -16.40 14.26
N LEU A 196 19.70 -15.10 14.34
CA LEU A 196 20.51 -14.51 15.39
C LEU A 196 19.79 -14.46 16.75
N ARG A 197 18.45 -14.44 16.77
CA ARG A 197 17.64 -14.40 18.00
C ARG A 197 17.42 -15.79 18.61
N LEU A 198 17.57 -16.87 17.84
CA LEU A 198 17.46 -18.24 18.33
C LEU A 198 18.75 -18.65 19.06
N ALA A 199 18.62 -19.14 20.30
CA ALA A 199 19.77 -19.56 21.13
C ALA A 199 20.57 -20.70 20.49
N ASP A 200 19.89 -21.61 19.79
CA ASP A 200 20.49 -22.76 19.10
C ASP A 200 20.93 -22.45 17.67
N ARG A 201 20.63 -21.24 17.15
CA ARG A 201 20.85 -20.84 15.75
C ARG A 201 20.37 -21.91 14.76
N SER A 202 19.23 -22.54 15.04
CA SER A 202 18.71 -23.61 14.18
C SER A 202 18.11 -23.08 12.88
N VAL A 203 18.72 -23.42 11.74
CA VAL A 203 18.22 -23.08 10.39
C VAL A 203 16.79 -23.58 10.18
N ARG A 204 16.48 -24.80 10.64
CA ARG A 204 15.13 -25.39 10.52
C ARG A 204 14.08 -24.54 11.24
N ARG A 205 14.40 -24.06 12.45
CA ARG A 205 13.50 -23.18 13.22
C ARG A 205 13.36 -21.81 12.56
N THR A 206 14.46 -21.23 12.06
CA THR A 206 14.42 -19.97 11.30
C THR A 206 13.46 -20.07 10.12
N ILE A 207 13.61 -21.11 9.30
CA ILE A 207 12.71 -21.36 8.16
C ILE A 207 11.27 -21.53 8.65
N SER A 208 11.02 -22.30 9.71
CA SER A 208 9.66 -22.52 10.22
C SER A 208 8.94 -21.24 10.66
N VAL A 209 9.68 -20.26 11.20
CA VAL A 209 9.10 -18.97 11.60
C VAL A 209 8.87 -18.09 10.38
N TRP A 210 9.86 -18.01 9.47
CA TRP A 210 9.73 -17.26 8.22
C TRP A 210 8.61 -17.80 7.32
N LEU A 211 8.35 -19.11 7.34
CA LEU A 211 7.24 -19.73 6.60
C LEU A 211 5.89 -19.10 6.93
N ARG A 212 5.68 -18.52 8.13
CA ARG A 212 4.44 -17.80 8.46
C ARG A 212 4.26 -16.56 7.59
N TYR A 213 5.34 -15.82 7.34
CA TYR A 213 5.33 -14.68 6.44
C TYR A 213 5.13 -15.13 4.99
N LEU A 214 5.83 -16.18 4.55
CA LEU A 214 5.65 -16.75 3.20
C LEU A 214 4.20 -17.21 2.98
N LEU A 215 3.62 -17.95 3.92
CA LEU A 215 2.25 -18.45 3.85
C LEU A 215 1.24 -17.30 3.78
N GLY A 216 1.46 -16.22 4.55
CA GLY A 216 0.65 -15.01 4.45
C GLY A 216 0.71 -14.39 3.05
N THR A 217 1.91 -14.27 2.47
CA THR A 217 2.07 -13.73 1.10
C THR A 217 1.41 -14.63 0.05
N ALA A 218 1.60 -15.94 0.17
CA ALA A 218 1.04 -16.92 -0.76
C ALA A 218 -0.50 -16.97 -0.67
N ILE A 219 -1.08 -16.98 0.53
CA ILE A 219 -2.55 -17.11 0.67
C ILE A 219 -3.29 -15.91 0.06
N SER A 220 -2.70 -14.71 0.10
CA SER A 220 -3.32 -13.54 -0.54
C SER A 220 -3.01 -13.42 -2.02
N PHE A 221 -1.77 -13.69 -2.46
CA PHE A 221 -1.37 -13.50 -3.86
C PHE A 221 -1.66 -14.69 -4.77
N SER A 222 -1.50 -15.93 -4.29
CA SER A 222 -1.62 -17.12 -5.15
C SER A 222 -3.00 -17.30 -5.79
N PRO A 223 -4.15 -17.08 -5.11
CA PRO A 223 -5.45 -17.18 -5.76
C PRO A 223 -5.58 -16.22 -6.95
N PHE A 224 -5.04 -15.01 -6.80
CA PHE A 224 -5.02 -13.99 -7.85
C PHE A 224 -4.11 -14.41 -9.01
N ALA A 225 -2.89 -14.86 -8.71
CA ALA A 225 -1.95 -15.34 -9.73
C ALA A 225 -2.52 -16.54 -10.50
N ILE A 226 -3.10 -17.52 -9.80
CA ILE A 226 -3.72 -18.71 -10.41
C ILE A 226 -4.89 -18.30 -11.33
N TYR A 227 -5.75 -17.39 -10.87
CA TYR A 227 -6.86 -16.89 -11.70
C TYR A 227 -6.37 -16.33 -13.03
N PHE A 228 -5.35 -15.47 -13.02
CA PHE A 228 -4.79 -14.89 -14.23
C PHE A 228 -4.02 -15.90 -15.08
N LEU A 229 -3.27 -16.82 -14.49
CA LEU A 229 -2.58 -17.90 -15.24
C LEU A 229 -3.55 -18.86 -15.94
N VAL A 230 -4.75 -19.07 -15.37
CA VAL A 230 -5.78 -19.93 -15.97
C VAL A 230 -6.60 -19.19 -17.03
N LYS A 231 -6.87 -17.90 -16.82
CA LYS A 231 -7.77 -17.12 -17.69
C LYS A 231 -7.06 -16.38 -18.81
N VAL A 232 -5.81 -15.99 -18.64
CA VAL A 232 -5.03 -15.25 -19.64
C VAL A 232 -4.13 -16.22 -20.41
N PRO A 233 -4.22 -16.26 -21.74
CA PRO A 233 -3.28 -17.01 -22.56
C PRO A 233 -1.83 -16.62 -22.26
N ILE A 234 -0.93 -17.60 -22.13
CA ILE A 234 0.50 -17.36 -21.82
C ILE A 234 1.15 -16.43 -22.85
N ARG A 235 0.69 -16.45 -24.10
CA ARG A 235 1.19 -15.56 -25.15
C ARG A 235 0.94 -14.09 -24.80
N ASP A 236 -0.25 -13.76 -24.31
CA ASP A 236 -0.63 -12.38 -23.97
C ASP A 236 0.11 -11.87 -22.72
N LEU A 237 0.58 -12.79 -21.86
CA LEU A 237 1.44 -12.45 -20.72
C LEU A 237 2.90 -12.17 -21.10
N ILE A 238 3.37 -12.68 -22.25
CA ILE A 238 4.79 -12.64 -22.66
C ILE A 238 5.03 -11.63 -23.79
N PHE A 239 4.14 -11.55 -24.77
CA PHE A 239 4.38 -10.86 -26.04
C PHE A 239 3.81 -9.44 -26.12
N ASP A 240 3.01 -9.04 -25.13
CA ASP A 240 2.48 -7.70 -25.01
C ASP A 240 3.24 -6.85 -23.96
N LEU A 241 4.35 -7.33 -23.40
CA LEU A 241 5.25 -6.53 -22.55
C LEU A 241 6.29 -5.73 -23.36
#